data_AF-A0A645JD23-F1
#
_entry.id   AF-A0A645JD23-F1
#
_cell.length_a   1.000
_cell.length_b   1.000
_cell.length_c   1.000
_cell.angle_alpha   90.00
_cell.angle_beta   90.00
_cell.angle_gamma   90.00
#
_symmetry.space_group_name_H-M   'P 1'
#
loop_
_entity.id
_entity.type
_entity.pdbx_description
1 polymer ?
#
loop_
_entity_poly.entity_id
_entity_poly.type
_entity_poly.pdbx_seq_one_letter_code
_entity_poly.pdbx_strand_id
1 'polypeptide(L)'
;MALVHGLAFLKQRNSELPIYTDSKTALAWLRAKKTKSQLEKTPENAILFELVARAEKWLSENTYNNKVLKWNTELWGEIPADFGRK
;
A
#
# COMPACT_ATOMS: atom_id res chain seq x y z
N MET A 1 -0.67 3.56 2.02
CA MET A 1 -1.39 3.22 3.28
C MET A 1 -2.07 1.86 3.22
N ALA A 2 -2.96 1.59 2.25
CA ALA A 2 -3.69 0.30 2.16
C ALA A 2 -2.77 -0.94 2.07
N LEU A 3 -1.72 -0.88 1.24
CA LEU A 3 -0.75 -1.98 1.09
C LEU A 3 -0.05 -2.36 2.39
N VAL A 4 0.41 -1.37 3.15
CA VAL A 4 1.16 -1.61 4.40
C VAL A 4 0.24 -2.19 5.46
N HIS A 5 -1.01 -1.70 5.57
CA HIS A 5 -2.00 -2.31 6.44
C HIS A 5 -2.33 -3.75 6.03
N GLY A 6 -2.48 -4.03 4.73
CA GLY A 6 -2.67 -5.39 4.24
C GLY A 6 -1.51 -6.31 4.60
N LEU A 7 -0.27 -5.86 4.45
CA LEU A 7 0.92 -6.62 4.85
C LEU A 7 0.96 -6.88 6.36
N ALA A 8 0.68 -5.85 7.17
CA ALA A 8 0.63 -5.99 8.62
C ALA A 8 -0.45 -6.97 9.07
N PHE A 9 -1.62 -6.93 8.43
CA PHE A 9 -2.73 -7.84 8.69
C PHE A 9 -2.40 -9.29 8.33
N LEU A 10 -1.80 -9.52 7.15
CA LEU A 10 -1.38 -10.86 6.74
C LEU A 10 -0.28 -11.41 7.66
N LYS A 11 0.67 -10.57 8.07
CA LYS A 11 1.70 -10.93 9.05
C LYS A 11 1.08 -11.33 10.39
N GLN A 12 0.11 -10.57 10.91
CA GLN A 12 -0.59 -10.90 12.15
C GLN A 12 -1.30 -12.26 12.08
N ARG A 13 -1.80 -12.62 10.90
CA ARG A 13 -2.47 -13.91 10.63
C ARG A 13 -1.51 -15.02 10.18
N ASN A 14 -0.20 -14.75 10.17
CA ASN A 14 0.82 -15.66 9.70
C ASN A 14 0.53 -16.24 8.30
N SER A 15 -0.05 -15.41 7.43
CA SER A 15 -0.50 -15.79 6.09
C SER A 15 0.48 -15.30 5.03
N GLU A 16 0.83 -16.17 4.09
CA GLU A 16 1.75 -15.86 2.99
C GLU A 16 1.04 -15.42 1.70
N LEU A 17 -0.26 -15.10 1.80
CA LEU A 17 -1.05 -14.71 0.64
C LEU A 17 -0.45 -13.49 -0.07
N PRO A 18 -0.50 -13.46 -1.41
CA PRO A 18 -0.09 -12.28 -2.16
C PRO A 18 -1.11 -11.15 -2.00
N ILE A 19 -0.64 -9.90 -2.09
CA ILE A 19 -1.49 -8.72 -2.14
C ILE A 19 -1.49 -8.19 -3.56
N TYR A 20 -2.67 -7.90 -4.09
CA TYR A 20 -2.84 -7.25 -5.38
C TYR A 20 -3.11 -5.76 -5.21
N THR A 21 -2.53 -4.97 -6.10
CA THR A 21 -2.88 -3.55 -6.26
C THR A 21 -2.88 -3.20 -7.73
N ASP A 22 -3.84 -2.39 -8.14
CA ASP A 22 -3.94 -1.81 -9.47
C ASP A 22 -3.06 -0.56 -9.65
N SER A 23 -2.47 -0.02 -8.58
CA SER A 23 -1.63 1.18 -8.64
C SER A 23 -0.15 0.87 -8.87
N LYS A 24 0.38 1.23 -10.05
CA LYS A 24 1.83 1.14 -10.35
C LYS A 24 2.66 2.05 -9.43
N THR A 25 2.13 3.21 -9.06
CA THR A 25 2.80 4.17 -8.16
C THR A 25 2.93 3.61 -6.75
N ALA A 26 1.86 2.99 -6.23
CA ALA A 26 1.89 2.37 -4.90
C ALA A 26 2.91 1.23 -4.83
N LEU A 27 3.02 0.42 -5.89
CA LEU A 27 4.06 -0.61 -6.02
C LEU A 27 5.47 -0.01 -6.02
N ALA A 28 5.69 1.08 -6.77
CA ALA A 28 6.99 1.75 -6.81
C ALA A 28 7.40 2.30 -5.43
N TRP A 29 6.46 2.93 -4.71
CA TRP A 29 6.72 3.43 -3.35
C TRP A 29 6.98 2.31 -2.35
N LEU A 30 6.24 1.20 -2.45
CA LEU A 30 6.47 0.04 -1.60
C LEU A 30 7.87 -0.56 -1.82
N ARG A 31 8.27 -0.73 -3.09
CA ARG A 31 9.61 -1.24 -3.44
C ARG A 31 10.72 -0.31 -2.95
N ALA A 32 10.51 1.00 -3.04
CA ALA A 32 11.43 1.99 -2.51
C ALA A 32 11.36 2.16 -0.99
N LYS A 33 10.39 1.50 -0.31
CA LYS A 33 10.02 1.73 1.09
C LYS A 33 9.84 3.20 1.46
N LYS A 34 9.52 4.04 0.48
CA LYS A 34 9.47 5.49 0.61
C LYS A 34 8.43 6.08 -0.33
N THR A 35 7.58 6.92 0.23
CA THR A 35 6.51 7.64 -0.44
C THR A 35 7.08 8.93 -1.03
N LYS A 36 6.93 9.12 -2.33
CA LYS A 36 7.33 10.35 -3.03
C LYS A 36 6.09 11.15 -3.43
N SER A 37 5.29 11.53 -2.44
CA SER A 37 4.15 12.43 -2.66
C SER A 37 4.66 13.83 -2.98
N GLN A 38 4.04 14.50 -3.95
CA GLN A 38 4.30 15.92 -4.28
C GLN A 38 3.37 16.87 -3.53
N LEU A 39 2.48 16.36 -2.68
CA LEU A 39 1.60 17.20 -1.85
C LEU A 39 2.42 18.01 -0.84
N GLU A 40 2.09 19.29 -0.71
CA GLU A 40 2.58 20.13 0.36
C GLU A 40 1.93 19.73 1.69
N LYS A 41 2.71 19.80 2.77
CA LYS A 41 2.20 19.55 4.12
C LYS A 41 1.41 20.76 4.59
N THR A 42 0.12 20.57 4.80
CA THR A 42 -0.79 21.56 5.39
C THR A 42 -1.35 21.02 6.72
N PRO A 43 -1.85 21.89 7.62
CA PRO A 43 -2.45 21.43 8.88
C PRO A 43 -3.59 20.42 8.68
N GLU A 44 -4.36 20.58 7.60
CA GLU A 44 -5.50 19.73 7.24
C GLU A 44 -5.09 18.31 6.83
N ASN A 45 -3.92 18.17 6.18
CA ASN A 45 -3.40 16.88 5.70
C ASN A 45 -2.29 16.31 6.60
N ALA A 46 -1.96 16.96 7.71
CA ALA A 46 -0.91 16.53 8.65
C ALA A 46 -1.11 15.07 9.09
N ILE A 47 -2.36 14.68 9.36
CA ILE A 47 -2.72 13.30 9.75
C ILE A 47 -2.36 12.30 8.65
N LEU A 48 -2.59 12.63 7.36
CA LEU A 48 -2.21 11.75 6.24
C LEU A 48 -0.70 11.52 6.20
N PHE A 49 0.09 12.58 6.41
CA PHE A 49 1.54 12.47 6.45
C PHE A 49 2.04 11.66 7.66
N GLU A 50 1.39 11.79 8.81
CA GLU A 50 1.69 10.96 9.99
C GLU A 50 1.43 9.47 9.70
N LEU A 51 0.28 9.16 9.10
CA LEU A 51 -0.08 7.78 8.73
C LEU A 51 0.90 7.20 7.70
N VAL A 52 1.36 8.02 6.75
CA VAL A 52 2.41 7.62 5.79
C VAL A 52 3.72 7.34 6.52
N ALA A 53 4.17 8.23 7.41
CA ALA A 53 5.41 8.04 8.17
C ALA A 53 5.36 6.78 9.05
N ARG A 54 4.23 6.51 9.69
CA ARG A 54 4.00 5.27 10.45
C ARG A 54 4.08 4.03 9.56
N ALA A 55 3.53 4.10 8.36
CA ALA A 55 3.60 3.00 7.40
C ALA A 55 5.03 2.75 6.91
N GLU A 56 5.80 3.80 6.64
CA GLU A 56 7.23 3.69 6.27
C GLU A 56 8.07 3.10 7.41
N LYS A 57 7.84 3.57 8.64
CA LYS A 57 8.48 3.02 9.84
C LYS A 57 8.20 1.52 9.97
N TRP A 58 6.93 1.12 9.82
CA TRP A 58 6.56 -0.30 9.87
C TRP A 58 7.29 -1.13 8.81
N LEU A 59 7.37 -0.66 7.56
CA LEU A 59 8.08 -1.34 6.47
C LEU A 59 9.60 -1.45 6.69
N SER A 60 10.17 -0.53 7.48
CA SER A 60 11.58 -0.54 7.85
C SER A 60 11.84 -1.53 8.99
N GLU A 61 10.98 -1.52 10.01
CA GLU A 61 11.12 -2.35 11.21
C GLU A 61 10.61 -3.79 11.04
N ASN A 62 9.81 -4.05 10.00
CA ASN A 62 9.23 -5.36 9.73
C ASN A 62 9.72 -5.98 8.43
N THR A 63 9.97 -7.27 8.49
CA THR A 63 10.09 -8.14 7.33
C THR A 63 8.74 -8.79 7.01
N TYR A 64 8.52 -9.04 5.72
CA TYR A 64 7.35 -9.74 5.19
C TYR A 64 7.79 -10.52 3.95
N ASN A 65 7.26 -11.73 3.78
CA ASN A 65 7.53 -12.59 2.62
C ASN A 65 6.44 -12.49 1.55
N ASN A 66 5.33 -11.82 1.87
CA ASN A 66 4.18 -11.66 0.99
C ASN A 66 4.57 -10.93 -0.30
N LYS A 67 4.21 -11.52 -1.44
CA LYS A 67 4.38 -10.91 -2.75
C LYS A 67 3.34 -9.82 -2.94
N VAL A 68 3.75 -8.65 -3.41
CA VAL A 68 2.83 -7.59 -3.82
C VAL A 68 2.86 -7.46 -5.34
N LEU A 69 1.71 -7.73 -5.97
CA LEU A 69 1.57 -7.90 -7.42
C LEU A 69 0.67 -6.82 -8.02
N LYS A 70 0.94 -6.48 -9.28
CA LYS A 70 0.07 -5.58 -10.06
C LYS A 70 -1.17 -6.36 -10.51
N TRP A 71 -2.35 -5.89 -10.13
CA TRP A 71 -3.60 -6.32 -10.73
C TRP A 71 -3.68 -5.83 -12.17
N ASN A 72 -3.92 -6.72 -13.13
CA ASN A 72 -4.03 -6.33 -14.53
C ASN A 72 -5.47 -5.99 -14.89
N THR A 73 -5.86 -4.72 -14.69
CA THR A 73 -7.21 -4.23 -14.92
C THR A 73 -7.69 -4.43 -16.37
N GLU A 74 -6.78 -4.37 -17.35
CA GLU A 74 -7.11 -4.55 -18.77
C GLU A 74 -7.50 -5.99 -19.11
N LEU A 75 -6.85 -6.97 -18.46
CA LEU A 75 -7.12 -8.40 -18.70
C LEU A 75 -8.17 -8.98 -17.77
N TRP A 76 -8.28 -8.47 -16.54
CA TRP A 76 -9.08 -9.08 -15.46
C TRP A 76 -10.26 -8.22 -15.01
N GLY A 77 -10.46 -7.05 -15.61
CA GLY A 77 -11.46 -6.08 -15.17
C GLY A 77 -11.06 -5.34 -13.90
N GLU A 78 -12.00 -4.57 -13.33
CA GLU A 78 -11.76 -3.79 -12.11
C GLU A 78 -11.35 -4.69 -10.94
N ILE A 79 -10.45 -4.18 -10.11
CA ILE A 79 -9.98 -4.93 -8.96
C ILE A 79 -11.18 -5.16 -8.01
N PRO A 80 -11.35 -6.37 -7.42
CA PRO A 80 -12.49 -6.62 -6.53
C PRO A 80 -12.54 -5.73 -5.29
N ALA A 81 -11.42 -5.07 -4.95
CA ALA A 81 -11.30 -4.11 -3.87
C ALA A 81 -11.60 -2.66 -4.31
N ASP A 82 -12.01 -2.45 -5.57
CA ASP A 82 -12.44 -1.15 -6.05
C ASP A 82 -13.76 -0.76 -5.39
N PHE A 83 -13.94 0.53 -5.12
CA PHE A 83 -15.12 1.04 -4.43
C PHE A 83 -16.33 1.22 -5.36
N GLY A 84 -16.21 0.89 -6.65
CA GLY A 84 -17.30 0.97 -7.62
C GLY A 84 -17.84 2.39 -7.79
N ARG A 85 -17.01 3.40 -7.49
CA ARG A 85 -17.39 4.81 -7.59
C ARG A 85 -17.19 5.26 -9.04
N LYS A 86 -18.14 4.92 -9.90
CA LYS A 86 -18.35 5.55 -11.20
C LYS A 86 -19.67 6.32 -11.19
#